data_AF-A0A0D2M7P9-F1
#
_entry.id   AF-A0A0D2M7P9-F1
#
_cell.length_a   1.000
_cell.length_b   1.000
_cell.length_c   1.000
_cell.angle_alpha   90.00
_cell.angle_beta   90.00
_cell.angle_gamma   90.00
#
_symmetry.space_group_name_H-M   'P 1'
#
loop_
_entity.id
_entity.type
_entity.pdbx_description
1 polymer ?
#
loop_
_entity_poly.entity_id
_entity_poly.type
_entity_poly.pdbx_seq_one_letter_code
_entity_poly.pdbx_strand_id
1 'polypeptide(L)'
;MPHSFGYRARTRHMFKRGFKDHGPVKLSTFLINYHIGDIVDIKANAAQQKGMPHKYYHGRTGIVYNVTPSAVGVIVYKVVGNRYLEKRVNLRVEHIRHSKCRQEFLDRVKANTQAHAVAKEKGERINLRRIPALPREARTVSTAQNAPQTIVPVPYETTI
;
A
#
# COMPACT_ATOMS: atom_id res chain seq x y z
N MET A 1 20.57 -26.18 19.97
CA MET A 1 20.91 -26.01 18.55
C MET A 1 21.44 -24.60 18.33
N PRO A 2 22.65 -24.40 17.78
CA PRO A 2 23.11 -23.06 17.44
C PRO A 2 22.18 -22.47 16.37
N HIS A 3 21.59 -21.31 16.65
CA HIS A 3 20.74 -20.62 15.71
C HIS A 3 21.58 -19.90 14.65
N SER A 4 21.22 -20.01 13.37
CA SER A 4 21.87 -19.26 12.30
C SER A 4 21.20 -17.91 12.08
N PHE A 5 22.00 -16.83 12.13
CA PHE A 5 21.54 -15.43 12.03
C PHE A 5 22.02 -14.73 10.76
N GLY A 6 22.24 -15.47 9.67
CA GLY A 6 22.67 -14.91 8.40
C GLY A 6 21.71 -13.84 7.86
N TYR A 7 22.21 -13.00 6.94
CA TYR A 7 21.46 -11.85 6.38
C TYR A 7 20.08 -12.23 5.81
N ARG A 8 19.99 -13.42 5.18
CA ARG A 8 18.76 -13.96 4.60
C ARG A 8 18.13 -15.07 5.45
N ALA A 9 18.54 -15.24 6.70
CA ALA A 9 17.93 -16.23 7.59
C ALA A 9 16.44 -15.93 7.79
N ARG A 10 15.60 -16.97 7.81
CA ARG A 10 14.14 -16.88 7.99
C ARG A 10 13.41 -16.13 6.85
N THR A 11 13.91 -16.17 5.61
CA THR A 11 13.29 -15.49 4.45
C THR A 11 12.69 -16.43 3.40
N ARG A 12 12.60 -17.74 3.68
CA ARG A 12 12.19 -18.79 2.72
C ARG A 12 10.91 -18.46 1.96
N HIS A 13 9.85 -18.07 2.68
CA HIS A 13 8.56 -17.70 2.07
C HIS A 13 8.50 -16.22 1.70
N MET A 14 9.15 -15.34 2.47
CA MET A 14 9.13 -13.89 2.28
C MET A 14 9.72 -13.46 0.93
N PHE A 15 10.80 -14.11 0.50
CA PHE A 15 11.44 -13.82 -0.79
C PHE A 15 11.00 -14.77 -1.90
N LYS A 16 10.08 -15.71 -1.62
CA LYS A 16 9.57 -16.62 -2.65
C LYS A 16 8.84 -15.82 -3.74
N ARG A 17 9.04 -16.19 -5.00
CA ARG A 17 8.26 -15.66 -6.13
C ARG A 17 6.82 -16.17 -6.06
N GLY A 18 5.89 -15.40 -6.64
CA GLY A 18 4.49 -15.79 -6.73
C GLY A 18 4.31 -17.08 -7.54
N PHE A 19 3.21 -17.79 -7.29
CA PHE A 19 2.84 -18.95 -8.12
C PHE A 19 2.65 -18.50 -9.58
N LYS A 20 3.26 -19.22 -10.52
CA LYS A 20 3.29 -18.86 -11.96
C LYS A 20 3.82 -17.45 -12.28
N ASP A 21 4.59 -16.86 -11.36
CA ASP A 21 5.24 -15.54 -11.54
C ASP A 21 6.78 -15.66 -11.48
N HIS A 22 7.30 -16.75 -12.03
CA HIS A 22 8.75 -17.00 -12.14
C HIS A 22 9.26 -16.50 -13.50
N GLY A 23 10.57 -16.28 -13.61
CA GLY A 23 11.20 -15.83 -14.85
C GLY A 23 11.57 -14.35 -14.86
N PRO A 24 11.68 -13.72 -16.05
CA PRO A 24 12.18 -12.36 -16.19
C PRO A 24 11.23 -11.33 -15.57
N VAL A 25 11.80 -10.26 -15.02
CA VAL A 25 11.03 -9.13 -14.49
C VAL A 25 10.42 -8.33 -15.63
N LYS A 26 9.17 -7.91 -15.48
CA LYS A 26 8.45 -7.11 -16.48
C LYS A 26 9.19 -5.79 -16.75
N LEU A 27 9.26 -5.39 -18.03
CA LEU A 27 9.92 -4.16 -18.44
C LEU A 27 9.32 -2.90 -17.79
N SER A 28 8.03 -2.93 -17.47
CA SER A 28 7.34 -1.85 -16.77
C SER A 28 8.05 -1.45 -15.47
N THR A 29 8.73 -2.38 -14.79
CA THR A 29 9.45 -2.09 -13.53
C THR A 29 10.64 -1.15 -13.74
N PHE A 30 11.29 -1.21 -14.91
CA PHE A 30 12.46 -0.39 -15.23
C PHE A 30 12.09 0.97 -15.84
N LEU A 31 10.91 1.07 -16.45
CA LEU A 31 10.40 2.29 -17.09
C LEU A 31 9.75 3.27 -16.09
N ILE A 32 9.62 2.87 -14.81
CA ILE A 32 9.07 3.75 -13.77
C ILE A 32 10.14 4.76 -13.37
N ASN A 33 9.79 6.04 -13.50
CA ASN A 33 10.62 7.14 -13.04
C ASN A 33 10.44 7.37 -11.54
N TYR A 34 11.55 7.59 -10.84
CA TYR A 34 11.61 7.91 -9.42
C TYR A 34 12.33 9.25 -9.23
N HIS A 35 11.75 10.11 -8.40
CA HIS A 35 12.31 11.40 -8.05
C HIS A 35 12.55 11.49 -6.54
N ILE A 36 13.39 12.44 -6.14
CA ILE A 36 13.62 12.76 -4.73
C ILE A 36 12.31 13.26 -4.12
N GLY A 37 11.94 12.71 -2.95
CA GLY A 37 10.68 13.02 -2.27
C GLY A 37 9.52 12.07 -2.60
N ASP A 38 9.66 11.19 -3.58
CA ASP A 38 8.64 10.18 -3.87
C ASP A 38 8.51 9.18 -2.71
N ILE A 39 7.27 8.76 -2.44
CA ILE A 39 6.96 7.76 -1.42
C ILE A 39 6.90 6.39 -2.08
N VAL A 40 7.76 5.49 -1.59
CA VAL A 40 7.93 4.18 -2.20
C VAL A 40 7.79 3.05 -1.18
N ASP A 41 7.20 1.95 -1.63
CA ASP A 41 7.17 0.71 -0.86
C ASP A 41 8.34 -0.19 -1.25
N ILE A 42 8.94 -0.83 -0.25
CA ILE A 42 10.04 -1.78 -0.42
C ILE A 42 9.47 -3.19 -0.44
N LYS A 43 9.57 -3.87 -1.59
CA LYS A 43 9.21 -5.28 -1.75
C LYS A 43 10.32 -6.02 -2.48
N ALA A 44 11.03 -6.87 -1.75
CA ALA A 44 12.11 -7.67 -2.31
C ALA A 44 11.61 -8.57 -3.45
N ASN A 45 12.40 -8.65 -4.51
CA ASN A 45 12.16 -9.52 -5.66
C ASN A 45 13.32 -10.51 -5.79
N ALA A 46 13.11 -11.79 -5.49
CA ALA A 46 14.21 -12.76 -5.51
C ALA A 46 14.78 -13.11 -6.89
N ALA A 47 14.11 -12.71 -7.97
CA ALA A 47 14.67 -12.86 -9.32
C ALA A 47 15.92 -11.99 -9.51
N GLN A 48 16.05 -10.91 -8.72
CA GLN A 48 17.23 -10.05 -8.69
C GLN A 48 17.87 -10.11 -7.30
N GLN A 49 19.13 -10.54 -7.21
CA GLN A 49 19.86 -10.64 -5.94
C GLN A 49 20.59 -9.35 -5.57
N LYS A 50 20.98 -8.55 -6.57
CA LYS A 50 21.75 -7.30 -6.37
C LYS A 50 20.85 -6.20 -5.81
N GLY A 51 21.37 -5.46 -4.83
CA GLY A 51 20.63 -4.36 -4.18
C GLY A 51 19.38 -4.79 -3.42
N MET A 52 19.27 -6.07 -3.08
CA MET A 52 18.14 -6.62 -2.34
C MET A 52 18.08 -6.05 -0.91
N PRO A 53 16.88 -5.64 -0.42
CA PRO A 53 16.74 -5.16 0.95
C PRO A 53 16.95 -6.29 1.97
N HIS A 54 17.46 -5.92 3.15
CA HIS A 54 17.36 -6.80 4.32
C HIS A 54 15.88 -7.09 4.65
N LYS A 55 15.59 -8.29 5.17
CA LYS A 55 14.23 -8.73 5.53
C LYS A 55 13.45 -7.76 6.42
N TYR A 56 14.15 -6.96 7.24
CA TYR A 56 13.52 -5.95 8.09
C TYR A 56 12.79 -4.87 7.29
N TYR A 57 13.34 -4.48 6.14
CA TYR A 57 12.80 -3.42 5.28
C TYR A 57 11.74 -3.95 4.30
N HIS A 58 11.56 -5.26 4.21
CA HIS A 58 10.51 -5.84 3.36
C HIS A 58 9.13 -5.42 3.90
N GLY A 59 8.30 -4.86 3.02
CA GLY A 59 6.97 -4.34 3.37
C GLY A 59 7.00 -2.99 4.09
N ARG A 60 8.14 -2.30 4.16
CA ARG A 60 8.23 -0.94 4.69
C ARG A 60 8.07 0.08 3.58
N THR A 61 7.49 1.21 3.93
CA THR A 61 7.38 2.39 3.07
C THR A 61 8.40 3.42 3.52
N GLY A 62 8.99 4.13 2.57
CA GLY A 62 9.99 5.16 2.82
C GLY A 62 9.94 6.27 1.79
N ILE A 63 10.85 7.23 1.94
CA ILE A 63 10.96 8.40 1.06
C ILE A 63 12.28 8.32 0.30
N VAL A 64 12.24 8.59 -1.00
CA VAL A 64 13.44 8.66 -1.83
C VAL A 64 14.27 9.89 -1.47
N TYR A 65 15.54 9.69 -1.12
CA TYR A 65 16.49 10.77 -0.84
C TYR A 65 17.56 10.94 -1.92
N ASN A 66 17.87 9.88 -2.67
CA ASN A 66 18.88 9.90 -3.72
C ASN A 66 18.48 8.99 -4.88
N VAL A 67 18.90 9.33 -6.10
CA VAL A 67 18.63 8.57 -7.31
C VAL A 67 19.96 8.30 -8.03
N THR A 68 20.17 7.06 -8.46
CA THR A 68 21.38 6.61 -9.16
C THR A 68 20.98 5.77 -10.39
N PRO A 69 21.88 5.45 -11.33
CA PRO A 69 21.51 4.84 -12.62
C PRO A 69 20.68 3.54 -12.55
N SER A 70 20.85 2.72 -11.52
CA SER A 70 20.10 1.45 -11.37
C SER A 70 19.40 1.28 -10.01
N ALA A 71 19.53 2.28 -9.13
CA ALA A 71 19.12 2.17 -7.75
C ALA A 71 18.65 3.52 -7.18
N VAL A 72 17.89 3.41 -6.11
CA VAL A 72 17.31 4.52 -5.38
C VAL A 72 17.70 4.40 -3.92
N GLY A 73 18.11 5.51 -3.33
CA GLY A 73 18.34 5.64 -1.90
C GLY A 73 17.02 5.96 -1.21
N VAL A 74 16.60 5.11 -0.27
CA VAL A 74 15.35 5.27 0.48
C VAL A 74 15.65 5.49 1.96
N ILE A 75 15.03 6.51 2.54
CA ILE A 75 14.98 6.74 3.98
C ILE A 75 13.82 5.95 4.58
N VAL A 76 14.12 5.12 5.58
CA VAL A 76 13.14 4.35 6.36
C VAL A 76 13.40 4.54 7.85
N TYR A 77 12.35 4.75 8.63
CA TYR A 77 12.47 4.77 10.08
C TYR A 77 12.42 3.34 10.66
N LYS A 78 13.49 2.97 11.38
CA LYS A 78 13.61 1.70 12.08
C LYS A 78 13.56 1.92 13.59
N VAL A 79 12.66 1.21 14.28
CA VAL A 79 12.65 1.17 15.75
C VAL A 79 13.86 0.37 16.24
N VAL A 80 14.65 0.98 17.12
CA VAL A 80 15.77 0.32 17.82
C VAL A 80 15.66 0.67 19.30
N GLY A 81 15.31 -0.33 20.12
CA GLY A 81 15.00 -0.11 21.53
C GLY A 81 13.79 0.82 21.67
N ASN A 82 13.99 1.96 22.33
CA ASN A 82 12.96 2.95 22.66
C ASN A 82 12.83 4.10 21.65
N ARG A 83 13.60 4.12 20.55
CA ARG A 83 13.64 5.26 19.61
C ARG A 83 13.59 4.84 18.15
N TYR A 84 13.15 5.77 17.31
CA TYR A 84 13.23 5.64 15.86
C TYR A 84 14.56 6.17 15.35
N LEU A 85 15.21 5.37 14.51
CA LEU A 85 16.41 5.74 13.80
C LEU A 85 16.12 5.88 12.32
N GLU A 86 16.58 6.98 11.73
CA GLU A 86 16.66 7.12 10.29
C GLU A 86 17.65 6.10 9.73
N LYS A 87 17.21 5.28 8.78
CA LYS A 87 18.05 4.35 8.04
C LYS A 87 17.98 4.67 6.57
N ARG A 88 19.15 4.91 5.98
CA ARG A 88 19.33 5.10 4.54
C ARG A 88 19.68 3.76 3.91
N VAL A 89 18.88 3.33 2.95
CA VAL A 89 19.02 2.02 2.30
C VAL A 89 19.11 2.23 0.80
N ASN A 90 20.16 1.70 0.17
CA ASN A 90 20.32 1.72 -1.27
C ASN A 90 19.69 0.46 -1.85
N LEU A 91 18.67 0.64 -2.71
CA LEU A 91 17.86 -0.44 -3.24
C LEU A 91 17.77 -0.32 -4.75
N ARG A 92 17.83 -1.45 -5.47
CA ARG A 92 17.55 -1.41 -6.91
C ARG A 92 16.05 -1.25 -7.19
N VAL A 93 15.74 -0.73 -8.37
CA VAL A 93 14.37 -0.43 -8.81
C VAL A 93 13.45 -1.65 -8.84
N GLU A 94 13.98 -2.87 -9.01
CA GLU A 94 13.19 -4.11 -9.00
C GLU A 94 12.60 -4.44 -7.63
N HIS A 95 13.10 -3.80 -6.57
CA HIS A 95 12.67 -4.01 -5.19
C HIS A 95 11.78 -2.90 -4.65
N ILE A 96 11.43 -1.94 -5.50
CA ILE A 96 10.73 -0.72 -5.13
C ILE A 96 9.50 -0.57 -6.01
N ARG A 97 8.45 0.05 -5.46
CA ARG A 97 7.26 0.48 -6.22
C ARG A 97 6.73 1.78 -5.63
N HIS A 98 6.08 2.60 -6.46
CA HIS A 98 5.36 3.78 -5.98
C HIS A 98 4.21 3.39 -5.04
N SER A 99 4.04 4.17 -3.97
CA SER A 99 2.97 3.93 -3.00
C SER A 99 1.68 4.61 -3.46
N LYS A 100 0.60 3.82 -3.60
CA LYS A 100 -0.72 4.31 -4.05
C LYS A 100 -1.37 5.29 -3.05
N CYS A 101 -0.97 5.24 -1.77
CA CYS A 101 -1.50 6.14 -0.75
C CYS A 101 -1.21 7.62 -1.06
N ARG A 102 -0.06 7.90 -1.68
CA ARG A 102 0.30 9.27 -2.08
C ARG A 102 -0.50 9.72 -3.30
N GLN A 103 -0.74 8.81 -4.24
CA GLN A 103 -1.54 9.09 -5.43
C GLN A 103 -2.96 9.51 -5.05
N GLU A 104 -3.66 8.71 -4.23
CA GLU A 104 -5.01 9.03 -3.75
C GLU A 104 -5.06 10.38 -3.01
N PHE A 105 -4.04 10.69 -2.21
CA PHE A 105 -3.93 11.99 -1.55
C PHE A 105 -3.79 13.14 -2.56
N LEU A 106 -2.91 13.01 -3.56
CA LEU A 106 -2.69 14.04 -4.58
C LEU A 106 -3.93 14.26 -5.44
N ASP A 107 -4.62 13.20 -5.83
CA ASP A 107 -5.86 13.27 -6.60
C ASP A 107 -6.94 14.00 -5.79
N ARG A 108 -7.04 13.72 -4.48
CA ARG A 108 -7.94 14.44 -3.58
C ARG A 108 -7.56 15.91 -3.39
N VAL A 109 -6.27 16.24 -3.31
CA VAL A 109 -5.83 17.65 -3.24
C VAL A 109 -6.30 18.40 -4.48
N LYS A 110 -6.10 17.84 -5.68
CA LYS A 110 -6.57 18.43 -6.93
C LYS A 110 -8.10 18.61 -6.95
N ALA A 111 -8.84 17.57 -6.58
CA ALA A 111 -10.29 17.62 -6.51
C ALA A 111 -10.79 18.69 -5.53
N ASN A 112 -10.17 18.79 -4.35
CA ASN A 112 -10.53 19.79 -3.35
C ASN A 112 -10.23 21.21 -3.83
N THR A 113 -9.09 21.44 -4.48
CA THR A 113 -8.74 22.76 -5.03
C THR A 113 -9.73 23.19 -6.11
N GLN A 114 -10.12 22.28 -6.99
CA GLN A 114 -11.14 22.54 -8.03
C GLN A 114 -12.50 22.85 -7.41
N ALA A 115 -12.96 22.02 -6.46
CA ALA A 115 -14.23 22.23 -5.77
C ALA A 115 -14.26 23.57 -5.01
N HIS A 116 -13.15 23.97 -4.38
CA HIS A 116 -13.03 25.26 -3.71
C HIS A 116 -13.11 26.44 -4.68
N ALA A 117 -12.44 26.35 -5.85
CA ALA A 117 -12.51 27.38 -6.87
C ALA A 117 -13.94 27.57 -7.39
N VAL A 118 -14.63 26.48 -7.72
CA VAL A 118 -16.03 26.49 -8.19
C VAL A 118 -16.97 27.05 -7.11
N ALA A 119 -16.81 26.65 -5.84
CA ALA A 119 -17.63 27.16 -4.75
C ALA A 119 -17.42 28.67 -4.54
N LYS A 120 -16.18 29.15 -4.68
CA LYS A 120 -15.87 30.58 -4.59
C LYS A 120 -16.51 31.38 -5.72
N GLU A 121 -16.50 30.87 -6.95
CA GLU A 121 -17.17 31.49 -8.11
C GLU A 121 -18.68 31.56 -7.93
N LYS A 122 -19.29 30.51 -7.35
CA LYS A 122 -20.74 30.46 -7.06
C LYS A 122 -21.16 31.21 -5.79
N GLY A 123 -20.23 31.55 -4.91
CA GLY A 123 -20.52 32.14 -3.60
C GLY A 123 -21.05 31.16 -2.55
N GLU A 124 -20.92 29.85 -2.78
CA GLU A 124 -21.38 28.80 -1.85
C GLU A 124 -20.28 28.41 -0.84
N ARG A 125 -20.68 27.98 0.35
CA ARG A 125 -19.76 27.45 1.36
C ARG A 125 -19.72 25.92 1.28
N ILE A 126 -18.54 25.36 1.03
CA ILE A 126 -18.32 23.90 0.96
C ILE A 126 -17.47 23.39 2.13
N ASN A 127 -17.79 22.19 2.64
CA ASN A 127 -16.95 21.48 3.60
C ASN A 127 -16.04 20.48 2.87
N LEU A 128 -14.72 20.73 2.88
CA LEU A 128 -13.72 19.88 2.21
C LEU A 128 -13.13 18.79 3.13
N ARG A 129 -13.55 18.75 4.40
CA ARG A 129 -13.07 17.76 5.37
C ARG A 129 -13.78 16.44 5.16
N ARG A 130 -13.04 15.34 5.35
CA ARG A 130 -13.63 13.99 5.36
C ARG A 130 -14.43 13.80 6.65
N ILE A 131 -15.60 13.18 6.53
CA ILE A 131 -16.47 12.82 7.64
C ILE A 131 -16.44 11.29 7.76
N PRO A 132 -16.37 10.72 8.99
CA PRO A 132 -16.53 9.28 9.17
C PRO A 132 -17.94 8.82 8.75
N ALA A 133 -18.16 7.51 8.69
CA ALA A 133 -19.49 6.98 8.45
C ALA A 133 -20.45 7.46 9.55
N LEU A 134 -21.50 8.18 9.14
CA LEU A 134 -22.56 8.67 10.03
C LEU A 134 -23.63 7.59 10.22
N PRO A 135 -24.47 7.69 11.27
CA PRO A 135 -25.67 6.87 11.39
C PRO A 135 -26.51 6.95 10.12
N ARG A 136 -27.14 5.82 9.75
CA ARG A 136 -28.03 5.78 8.59
C ARG A 136 -29.22 6.71 8.83
N GLU A 137 -29.57 7.50 7.83
CA GLU A 137 -30.77 8.32 7.86
C GLU A 137 -32.03 7.47 7.84
N ALA A 138 -33.15 8.06 8.26
CA ALA A 138 -34.45 7.44 8.16
C ALA A 138 -34.80 7.20 6.69
N ARG A 139 -35.23 5.98 6.35
CA ARG A 139 -35.69 5.63 5.00
C ARG A 139 -36.91 4.73 5.07
N THR A 140 -37.80 4.86 4.11
CA THR A 140 -38.93 3.96 3.91
C THR A 140 -38.53 2.82 2.97
N VAL A 141 -38.98 1.61 3.27
CA VAL A 141 -38.80 0.44 2.40
C VAL A 141 -40.18 0.03 1.90
N SER A 142 -40.37 0.05 0.58
CA SER A 142 -41.65 -0.34 -0.05
C SER A 142 -41.79 -1.86 -0.13
N THR A 143 -43.01 -2.35 0.12
CA THR A 143 -43.38 -3.76 0.05
C THR A 143 -44.05 -4.15 -1.28
N ALA A 144 -44.27 -3.21 -2.20
CA ALA A 144 -45.06 -3.42 -3.42
C ALA A 144 -44.55 -4.56 -4.33
N GLN A 145 -43.25 -4.82 -4.35
CA GLN A 145 -42.61 -5.93 -5.07
C GLN A 145 -41.56 -6.65 -4.21
N ASN A 146 -41.63 -6.45 -2.89
CA ASN A 146 -40.67 -6.98 -1.92
C ASN A 146 -41.43 -7.47 -0.69
N ALA A 147 -42.24 -8.52 -0.89
CA ALA A 147 -42.95 -9.17 0.20
C ALA A 147 -41.94 -9.78 1.17
N PRO A 148 -42.05 -9.52 2.49
CA PRO A 148 -41.16 -10.12 3.47
C PRO A 148 -41.23 -11.65 3.44
N GLN A 149 -40.10 -12.32 3.27
CA GLN A 149 -40.03 -13.77 3.32
C GLN A 149 -39.84 -14.24 4.76
N THR A 150 -40.78 -15.03 5.27
CA THR A 150 -40.63 -15.70 6.57
C THR A 150 -39.62 -16.83 6.46
N ILE A 151 -38.64 -16.86 7.35
CA ILE A 151 -37.60 -17.90 7.42
C ILE A 151 -37.81 -18.69 8.72
N VAL A 152 -37.61 -20.00 8.66
CA VAL A 152 -37.71 -20.92 9.81
C VAL A 152 -36.34 -21.52 10.14
N PRO A 153 -36.04 -21.84 11.43
CA PRO A 153 -34.82 -22.52 11.79
C PRO A 153 -34.74 -23.90 11.13
N VAL A 154 -33.55 -24.24 10.63
CA VAL A 154 -33.29 -25.53 9.98
C VAL A 154 -33.11 -26.62 11.05
N PRO A 155 -33.68 -27.82 10.88
CA PRO A 155 -33.47 -28.94 11.80
C PRO A 155 -32.03 -29.45 11.79
N TYR A 156 -31.63 -30.14 12.86
CA TYR A 156 -30.34 -30.80 12.95
C TYR A 156 -30.22 -31.92 11.88
N GLU A 157 -29.09 -31.96 11.17
CA GLU A 157 -28.81 -32.93 10.12
C GLU A 157 -27.38 -33.48 10.26
N THR A 158 -27.19 -34.77 9.99
CA THR A 158 -25.91 -35.49 10.17
C THR A 158 -25.15 -35.71 8.87
N THR A 159 -25.45 -34.99 7.79
CA THR A 159 -24.75 -35.13 6.51
C THR A 159 -23.27 -34.79 6.67
N ILE A 160 -22.42 -35.81 6.48
CA ILE A 160 -20.96 -35.75 6.42
C ILE A 160 -20.50 -35.85 4.97
#